data_AF-A0A1I2R6T4-F1
#
_entry.id   AF-A0A1I2R6T4-F1
#
_cell.length_a   1.000
_cell.length_b   1.000
_cell.length_c   1.000
_cell.angle_alpha   90.00
_cell.angle_beta   90.00
_cell.angle_gamma   90.00
#
_symmetry.space_group_name_H-M   'P 1'
#
loop_
_entity.id
_entity.type
_entity.pdbx_description
1 polymer ?
#
loop_
_entity_poly.entity_id
_entity_poly.type
_entity_poly.pdbx_seq_one_letter_code
_entity_poly.pdbx_strand_id
1 'polypeptide(L)'
;MVNYISNNIESMKDYVESIRYRVIKDGGNMPVASGIYCDECDEEYICIDDGLAEVGTCLNCGAHNDIAECERCGQYYHDYDGDEIKLCDSCKDYYKNE
;
A
#
# COMPACT_ATOMS: atom_id res chain seq x y z
N MET A 1 25.72 20.63 -28.66
CA MET A 1 26.00 19.45 -27.82
C MET A 1 24.89 19.38 -26.80
N VAL A 2 23.93 18.48 -26.97
CA VAL A 2 22.82 18.33 -26.01
C VAL A 2 23.36 17.48 -24.87
N ASN A 3 23.54 18.09 -23.69
CA ASN A 3 23.89 17.35 -22.49
C ASN A 3 22.69 16.49 -22.09
N TYR A 4 22.75 15.21 -22.40
CA TYR A 4 21.80 14.22 -21.91
C TYR A 4 22.10 14.01 -20.42
N ILE A 5 21.43 14.78 -19.56
CA ILE A 5 21.47 14.50 -18.13
C ILE A 5 20.61 13.25 -17.94
N SER A 6 21.26 12.08 -17.89
CA SER A 6 20.60 10.86 -17.42
C SER A 6 20.41 10.98 -15.91
N ASN A 7 19.48 11.83 -15.50
CA ASN A 7 18.98 11.83 -14.14
C ASN A 7 18.19 10.53 -13.98
N ASN A 8 18.81 9.51 -13.36
CA ASN A 8 18.08 8.37 -12.82
C ASN A 8 17.17 8.87 -11.70
N ILE A 9 16.05 9.50 -12.07
CA ILE A 9 14.92 9.70 -11.18
C ILE A 9 14.23 8.34 -11.16
N GLU A 10 14.68 7.47 -10.26
CA GLU A 10 14.01 6.21 -9.98
C GLU A 10 12.59 6.54 -9.51
N SER A 11 11.57 5.97 -10.15
CA SER A 11 10.20 6.18 -9.69
C SER A 11 10.00 5.48 -8.34
N MET A 12 9.04 5.95 -7.53
CA MET A 12 8.76 5.32 -6.23
C MET A 12 8.32 3.86 -6.41
N LYS A 13 7.66 3.54 -7.52
CA LYS A 13 7.37 2.18 -7.96
C LYS A 13 8.63 1.34 -8.15
N ASP A 14 9.61 1.84 -8.91
CA ASP A 14 10.87 1.12 -9.17
C ASP A 14 11.64 0.85 -7.87
N TYR A 15 11.65 1.83 -6.96
CA TYR A 15 12.23 1.68 -5.62
C TYR A 15 11.56 0.56 -4.83
N VAL A 16 10.22 0.50 -4.81
CA VAL A 16 9.46 -0.56 -4.14
C VAL A 16 9.75 -1.92 -4.76
N GLU A 17 9.84 -2.02 -6.08
CA GLU A 17 10.22 -3.27 -6.76
C GLU A 17 11.63 -3.72 -6.35
N SER A 18 12.58 -2.79 -6.20
CA SER A 18 13.92 -3.09 -5.68
C SER A 18 13.91 -3.63 -4.24
N ILE A 19 12.93 -3.22 -3.43
CA ILE A 19 12.73 -3.68 -2.05
C ILE A 19 12.06 -5.05 -2.04
N ARG A 20 11.09 -5.30 -2.92
CA ARG A 20 10.33 -6.56 -2.98
C ARG A 20 11.27 -7.77 -3.03
N TYR A 21 12.30 -7.71 -3.88
CA TYR A 21 13.33 -8.74 -3.98
C TYR A 21 14.12 -8.95 -2.68
N ARG A 22 14.42 -7.88 -1.93
CA ARG A 22 15.15 -7.95 -0.66
C ARG A 22 14.30 -8.53 0.46
N VAL A 23 13.05 -8.07 0.59
CA VAL A 23 12.11 -8.54 1.61
C VAL A 23 11.84 -10.04 1.48
N ILE A 24 11.67 -10.54 0.25
CA ILE A 24 11.48 -11.97 -0.01
C ILE A 24 12.69 -12.80 0.46
N LYS A 25 13.90 -12.27 0.29
CA LYS A 25 15.14 -12.99 0.57
C LYS A 25 15.55 -12.94 2.04
N ASP A 26 15.48 -11.76 2.64
CA ASP A 26 16.07 -11.47 3.94
C ASP A 26 15.00 -11.31 5.05
N GLY A 27 13.71 -11.38 4.68
CA GLY A 27 12.58 -11.03 5.54
C GLY A 27 12.41 -9.51 5.70
N GLY A 28 11.28 -9.08 6.24
CA GLY A 28 10.98 -7.66 6.48
C GLY A 28 9.54 -7.29 6.14
N ASN A 29 9.19 -6.02 6.37
CA ASN A 29 7.88 -5.49 6.00
C ASN A 29 7.95 -4.88 4.60
N MET A 30 6.92 -5.13 3.80
CA MET A 30 6.74 -4.48 2.52
C MET A 30 6.22 -3.05 2.75
N PRO A 31 6.73 -2.01 2.07
CA PRO A 31 6.25 -0.63 2.24
C PRO A 31 4.90 -0.36 1.55
N VAL A 32 4.24 -1.40 1.04
CA VAL A 32 2.94 -1.33 0.37
C VAL A 32 1.94 -2.32 0.95
N ALA A 33 0.66 -1.94 0.98
CA ALA A 33 -0.45 -2.75 1.44
C ALA A 33 -0.63 -3.98 0.53
N SER A 34 -0.24 -5.16 1.02
CA SER A 34 -0.35 -6.40 0.24
C SER A 34 -1.81 -6.83 0.10
N GLY A 35 -2.21 -7.23 -1.11
CA GLY A 35 -3.55 -7.66 -1.47
C GLY A 35 -4.53 -6.52 -1.75
N ILE A 36 -4.10 -5.26 -1.69
CA ILE A 36 -4.96 -4.08 -1.90
C ILE A 36 -4.59 -3.39 -3.21
N TYR A 37 -5.60 -3.18 -4.05
CA TYR A 37 -5.46 -2.60 -5.38
C TYR A 37 -5.91 -1.14 -5.38
N CYS A 38 -5.16 -0.29 -6.08
CA CYS A 38 -5.52 1.11 -6.26
C CYS A 38 -6.84 1.24 -7.05
N ASP A 39 -7.78 2.01 -6.53
CA ASP A 39 -9.12 2.19 -7.14
C ASP A 39 -9.08 2.90 -8.51
N GLU A 40 -7.97 3.58 -8.83
CA GLU A 40 -7.80 4.33 -10.07
C GLU A 40 -6.98 3.60 -11.15
N CYS A 41 -6.09 2.68 -10.75
CA CYS A 41 -5.18 2.04 -11.71
C CYS A 41 -5.01 0.52 -11.54
N ASP A 42 -5.76 -0.11 -10.63
CA ASP A 42 -5.77 -1.57 -10.40
C ASP A 42 -4.40 -2.19 -10.07
N GLU A 43 -3.48 -1.40 -9.54
CA GLU A 43 -2.11 -1.84 -9.22
C GLU A 43 -1.86 -1.86 -7.71
N GLU A 44 -1.04 -2.81 -7.23
CA GLU A 44 -0.80 -3.12 -5.81
C GLU A 44 0.38 -2.31 -5.22
N TYR A 45 0.31 -0.98 -5.31
CA TYR A 45 1.38 -0.08 -4.85
C TYR A 45 0.89 0.98 -3.86
N ILE A 46 -0.15 0.70 -3.08
CA ILE A 46 -0.64 1.63 -2.05
C ILE A 46 0.35 1.66 -0.89
N CYS A 47 0.90 2.83 -0.59
CA CYS A 47 1.93 3.01 0.42
C CYS A 47 1.38 2.86 1.85
N ILE A 48 2.14 2.18 2.71
CA ILE A 48 1.87 2.05 4.17
C ILE A 48 3.05 2.50 5.04
N ASP A 49 4.07 3.12 4.42
CA ASP A 49 5.25 3.65 5.10
C ASP A 49 5.27 5.18 4.93
N ASP A 50 4.95 5.89 6.02
CA ASP A 50 4.86 7.35 6.05
C ASP A 50 6.21 8.06 5.83
N GLY A 51 7.33 7.32 5.93
CA GLY A 51 8.65 7.79 5.55
C GLY A 51 8.89 7.84 4.04
N LEU A 52 8.07 7.13 3.25
CA LEU A 52 8.18 7.07 1.79
C LEU A 52 7.18 8.02 1.11
N ALA A 53 5.90 7.91 1.45
CA ALA A 53 4.81 8.77 0.96
C ALA A 53 3.70 8.84 2.01
N GLU A 54 2.69 9.69 1.80
CA GLU A 54 1.47 9.65 2.61
C GLU A 54 0.83 8.24 2.53
N VAL A 55 0.45 7.68 3.68
CA VAL A 55 -0.23 6.38 3.75
C VAL A 55 -1.50 6.45 2.91
N GLY A 56 -1.74 5.44 2.07
CA GLY A 56 -2.85 5.43 1.11
C GLY A 56 -2.48 5.96 -0.28
N THR A 57 -1.33 6.64 -0.44
CA THR A 57 -0.88 7.06 -1.78
C THR A 57 -0.43 5.86 -2.62
N CYS A 58 -1.00 5.71 -3.82
CA CYS A 58 -0.54 4.76 -4.82
C CYS A 58 0.78 5.27 -5.45
N LEU A 59 1.87 4.52 -5.28
CA LEU A 59 3.19 4.89 -5.77
C LEU A 59 3.37 4.72 -7.29
N ASN A 60 2.35 4.16 -7.97
CA ASN A 60 2.32 4.02 -9.43
C ASN A 60 1.63 5.21 -10.12
N CYS A 61 0.44 5.63 -9.66
CA CYS A 61 -0.34 6.68 -10.30
C CYS A 61 -0.53 7.97 -9.48
N GLY A 62 -0.18 7.95 -8.19
CA GLY A 62 -0.30 9.09 -7.28
C GLY A 62 -1.69 9.29 -6.66
N ALA A 63 -2.69 8.48 -7.00
CA ALA A 63 -4.02 8.54 -6.37
C ALA A 63 -3.96 8.18 -4.88
N HIS A 64 -4.79 8.81 -4.06
CA HIS A 64 -4.96 8.47 -2.66
C HIS A 64 -6.10 7.46 -2.50
N ASN A 65 -5.90 6.43 -1.68
CA ASN A 65 -6.86 5.39 -1.36
C ASN A 65 -7.08 5.41 0.15
N ASP A 66 -8.34 5.45 0.57
CA ASP A 66 -8.70 5.37 1.99
C ASP A 66 -8.52 3.92 2.46
N ILE A 67 -7.44 3.66 3.19
CA ILE A 67 -7.10 2.35 3.73
C ILE A 67 -6.97 2.38 5.24
N ALA A 68 -7.24 1.25 5.89
CA ALA A 68 -7.02 1.05 7.31
C ALA A 68 -6.42 -0.33 7.60
N GLU A 69 -5.68 -0.45 8.69
CA GLU A 69 -5.24 -1.74 9.23
C GLU A 69 -6.35 -2.32 10.12
N CYS A 70 -6.77 -3.55 9.86
CA CYS A 70 -7.78 -4.23 10.68
C CYS A 70 -7.24 -4.50 12.10
N GLU A 71 -7.89 -3.94 13.13
CA GLU A 71 -7.51 -4.07 14.55
C GLU A 71 -7.51 -5.52 15.06
N ARG A 72 -8.21 -6.43 14.39
CA ARG A 72 -8.27 -7.85 14.76
C ARG A 72 -7.21 -8.71 14.09
N CYS A 73 -6.99 -8.55 12.78
CA CYS A 73 -6.12 -9.45 12.00
C CYS A 73 -4.86 -8.80 11.43
N GLY A 74 -4.70 -7.48 11.54
CA GLY A 74 -3.55 -6.73 11.03
C GLY A 74 -3.47 -6.66 9.50
N GLN A 75 -4.50 -7.10 8.78
CA GLN A 75 -4.55 -6.94 7.32
C GLN A 75 -5.07 -5.55 6.96
N TYR A 76 -4.42 -4.92 5.99
CA TYR A 76 -4.95 -3.71 5.38
C TYR A 76 -6.21 -4.01 4.57
N TYR A 77 -7.12 -3.04 4.49
CA TYR A 77 -8.33 -3.09 3.69
C TYR A 77 -8.75 -1.66 3.29
N HIS A 78 -9.59 -1.53 2.27
CA HIS A 78 -10.19 -0.25 1.89
C HIS A 78 -11.27 0.16 2.90
N ASP A 79 -11.11 1.32 3.51
CA ASP A 79 -11.99 1.83 4.56
C ASP A 79 -13.03 2.82 4.00
N TYR A 80 -13.94 2.30 3.18
CA TYR A 80 -14.99 3.12 2.55
C TYR A 80 -16.03 3.67 3.53
N ASP A 81 -16.22 3.00 4.67
CA ASP A 81 -17.26 3.34 5.65
C ASP A 81 -16.76 4.35 6.70
N GLY A 82 -15.45 4.49 6.88
CA GLY A 82 -14.86 5.39 7.88
C GLY A 82 -15.24 5.03 9.32
N ASP A 83 -15.51 3.74 9.59
CA ASP A 83 -15.97 3.24 10.89
C ASP A 83 -14.98 3.61 12.01
N GLU A 84 -15.48 3.87 13.23
CA GLU A 84 -14.61 4.17 14.38
C GLU A 84 -13.71 2.97 14.75
N ILE A 85 -14.27 1.76 14.67
CA ILE A 85 -13.53 0.51 14.89
C ILE A 85 -13.10 -0.03 13.53
N LYS A 86 -11.79 -0.15 13.30
CA LYS A 86 -11.26 -0.60 12.01
C LYS A 86 -11.26 -2.11 11.92
N LEU A 87 -12.28 -2.68 11.30
CA LEU A 87 -12.41 -4.12 11.03
C LEU A 87 -12.61 -4.38 9.55
N CYS A 88 -11.84 -5.29 8.97
CA CYS A 88 -12.10 -5.78 7.61
C CYS A 88 -13.40 -6.59 7.56
N ASP A 89 -14.00 -6.73 6.38
CA ASP A 89 -15.30 -7.40 6.18
C ASP A 89 -15.35 -8.80 6.77
N SER A 90 -14.30 -9.60 6.59
CA SER A 90 -14.23 -10.95 7.15
C SER A 90 -14.26 -10.96 8.69
N CYS A 91 -13.66 -9.96 9.33
CA CYS A 91 -13.70 -9.82 10.78
C CYS A 91 -15.04 -9.24 11.26
N LYS A 92 -15.65 -8.30 10.51
CA LYS A 92 -17.02 -7.83 10.78
C LYS A 92 -18.01 -9.01 10.75
N ASP A 93 -17.90 -9.86 9.74
CA ASP A 93 -18.80 -11.01 9.57
C ASP A 93 -18.64 -12.08 10.66
N TYR A 94 -17.42 -12.27 11.20
CA TYR A 94 -17.21 -13.14 12.35
C TYR A 94 -18.08 -12.72 13.54
N TYR A 95 -18.13 -11.43 13.87
CA TYR A 95 -18.91 -10.91 15.01
C TYR A 95 -20.42 -10.85 14.75
N LYS A 96 -20.86 -10.67 13.50
CA LYS A 96 -22.31 -10.66 13.15
C LYS A 96 -22.97 -12.03 13.31
N ASN A 97 -22.18 -13.10 13.22
CA ASN A 97 -22.64 -14.49 13.27
C ASN A 97 -22.47 -15.12 14.67
N GLU A 98 -22.09 -14.35 15.69
CA GLU A 98 -22.14 -14.71 17.12
C GLU A 98 -23.45 -14.23 17.77
#